data_AF-A0A9P6AX04-F1
#
_entry.id   AF-A0A9P6AX04-F1
#
_cell.length_a   1.000
_cell.length_b   1.000
_cell.length_c   1.000
_cell.angle_alpha   90.00
_cell.angle_beta   90.00
_cell.angle_gamma   90.00
#
_symmetry.space_group_name_H-M   'P 1'
#
loop_
_entity.id
_entity.type
_entity.pdbx_description
1 polymer ?
#
loop_
_entity_poly.entity_id
_entity_poly.type
_entity_poly.pdbx_seq_one_letter_code
_entity_poly.pdbx_strand_id
1 'polypeptide(L)'
;MVPGVITDDNEEMHSALRVEWAKSLARKHQWAEEVAILQEEMCQVVAYSKWHATWWEEQVNAHVGLVLDLQEGLWVYTMHQSSIYQGHATLFQKQWAITDAHAADQPPETPDWVNLNPRSADDESSADDEHYL
;
A
#
# COMPACT_ATOMS: atom_id res chain seq x y z
N MET A 1 29.30 -49.53 11.99
CA MET A 1 28.91 -49.16 10.60
C MET A 1 27.40 -49.36 10.52
N VAL A 2 26.55 -48.34 10.52
CA VAL A 2 26.54 -47.18 9.61
C VAL A 2 26.04 -45.93 10.36
N PRO A 3 26.77 -44.80 10.36
CA PRO A 3 26.21 -43.51 10.72
C PRO A 3 25.51 -42.94 9.47
N GLY A 4 24.19 -42.94 9.46
CA GLY A 4 23.39 -42.52 8.31
C GLY A 4 22.42 -41.40 8.69
N VAL A 5 22.74 -40.19 8.22
CA VAL A 5 21.81 -39.15 7.74
C VAL A 5 20.71 -38.70 8.71
N ILE A 6 21.02 -37.70 9.54
CA ILE A 6 20.02 -36.81 10.18
C ILE A 6 20.29 -35.33 9.83
N THR A 7 21.37 -35.03 9.11
CA THR A 7 21.80 -33.64 8.85
C THR A 7 21.16 -33.01 7.60
N ASP A 8 20.83 -33.82 6.59
CA ASP A 8 20.33 -33.34 5.28
C ASP A 8 18.89 -32.80 5.36
N ASP A 9 17.98 -33.53 6.02
CA ASP A 9 16.58 -33.11 6.22
C ASP A 9 16.47 -31.78 6.99
N ASN A 10 17.37 -31.53 7.95
CA ASN A 10 17.39 -30.27 8.70
C ASN A 10 17.87 -29.11 7.82
N GLU A 11 18.88 -29.32 6.97
CA GLU A 11 19.39 -28.29 6.08
C GLU A 11 18.37 -27.94 4.98
N GLU A 12 17.69 -28.94 4.40
CA GLU A 12 16.58 -28.73 3.47
C GLU A 12 15.40 -28.00 4.13
N MET A 13 15.02 -28.37 5.35
CA MET A 13 13.98 -27.68 6.12
C MET A 13 14.37 -26.21 6.40
N HIS A 14 15.60 -25.96 6.83
CA HIS A 14 16.09 -24.59 7.05
C HIS A 14 16.14 -23.77 5.75
N SER A 15 16.53 -24.39 4.64
CA SER A 15 16.50 -23.77 3.31
C SER A 15 15.07 -23.40 2.90
N ALA A 16 14.12 -24.34 3.04
CA ALA A 16 12.70 -24.10 2.75
C ALA A 16 12.12 -22.97 3.62
N LEU A 17 12.45 -22.93 4.91
CA LEU A 17 12.05 -21.86 5.82
C LEU A 17 12.62 -20.50 5.40
N ARG A 18 13.90 -20.41 5.00
CA ARG A 18 14.50 -19.17 4.49
C ARG A 18 13.82 -18.69 3.21
N VAL A 19 13.47 -19.60 2.32
CA VAL A 19 12.73 -19.30 1.08
C VAL A 19 11.34 -18.76 1.40
N GLU A 20 10.59 -19.41 2.30
CA GLU A 20 9.25 -18.95 2.69
C GLU A 20 9.29 -17.61 3.45
N TRP A 21 10.33 -17.38 4.26
CA TRP A 21 10.57 -16.09 4.89
C TRP A 21 10.87 -15.00 3.86
N ALA A 22 11.79 -15.26 2.92
CA ALA A 22 12.13 -14.32 1.86
C ALA A 22 10.91 -13.97 0.99
N LYS A 23 10.08 -14.95 0.65
CA LYS A 23 8.81 -14.73 -0.07
C LYS A 23 7.85 -13.86 0.74
N SER A 24 7.69 -14.16 2.03
CA SER A 24 6.77 -13.42 2.90
C SER A 24 7.25 -11.98 3.13
N LEU A 25 8.56 -11.78 3.25
CA LEU A 25 9.18 -10.46 3.34
C LEU A 25 8.99 -9.68 2.04
N ALA A 26 9.23 -10.30 0.87
CA ALA A 26 8.99 -9.67 -0.42
C ALA A 26 7.52 -9.24 -0.59
N ARG A 27 6.56 -10.10 -0.22
CA ARG A 27 5.13 -9.74 -0.21
C ARG A 27 4.83 -8.58 0.74
N LYS A 28 5.44 -8.56 1.93
CA LYS A 28 5.29 -7.43 2.86
C LYS A 28 5.75 -6.12 2.23
N HIS A 29 6.93 -6.12 1.60
CA HIS A 29 7.45 -4.93 0.92
C HIS A 29 6.53 -4.49 -0.21
N GLN A 30 6.10 -5.43 -1.07
CA GLN A 30 5.18 -5.15 -2.16
C GLN A 30 3.84 -4.58 -1.63
N TRP A 31 3.27 -5.15 -0.56
CA TRP A 31 2.04 -4.62 0.03
C TRP A 31 2.22 -3.20 0.56
N ALA A 32 3.36 -2.87 1.16
CA ALA A 32 3.63 -1.51 1.60
C ALA A 32 3.65 -0.52 0.42
N GLU A 33 4.27 -0.91 -0.70
CA GLU A 33 4.27 -0.13 -1.94
C GLU A 33 2.84 0.01 -2.51
N GLU A 34 2.09 -1.09 -2.59
CA GLU A 34 0.71 -1.10 -3.10
C GLU A 34 -0.21 -0.21 -2.26
N VAL A 35 -0.09 -0.22 -0.92
CA VAL A 35 -0.85 0.67 -0.03
C VAL A 35 -0.52 2.13 -0.30
N ALA A 36 0.76 2.47 -0.46
CA ALA A 36 1.17 3.84 -0.77
C ALA A 36 0.63 4.31 -2.13
N ILE A 37 0.66 3.45 -3.15
CA ILE A 37 0.08 3.74 -4.47
C ILE A 37 -1.44 3.93 -4.36
N LEU A 38 -2.14 3.08 -3.61
CA LEU A 38 -3.58 3.20 -3.38
C LEU A 38 -3.94 4.55 -2.77
N GLN A 39 -3.18 5.02 -1.78
CA GLN A 39 -3.41 6.32 -1.16
C GLN A 39 -3.27 7.47 -2.16
N GLU A 40 -2.27 7.42 -3.04
CA GLU A 40 -2.09 8.42 -4.09
C GLU A 40 -3.27 8.41 -5.08
N GLU A 41 -3.67 7.21 -5.54
CA GLU A 41 -4.82 7.04 -6.44
C GLU A 41 -6.12 7.55 -5.81
N MET A 42 -6.31 7.35 -4.50
CA MET A 42 -7.44 7.91 -3.76
C MET A 42 -7.41 9.44 -3.82
N CYS A 43 -6.29 10.08 -3.50
CA CYS A 43 -6.15 11.53 -3.65
C CYS A 43 -6.42 12.01 -5.08
N GLN A 44 -5.91 11.28 -6.08
CA GLN A 44 -6.09 11.61 -7.48
C GLN A 44 -7.55 11.52 -7.95
N VAL A 45 -8.30 10.49 -7.52
CA VAL A 45 -9.72 10.35 -7.86
C VAL A 45 -10.56 11.48 -7.27
N VAL A 46 -10.25 11.94 -6.04
CA VAL A 46 -10.91 13.13 -5.48
C VAL A 46 -10.57 14.37 -6.31
N ALA A 47 -9.30 14.58 -6.62
CA ALA A 47 -8.84 15.73 -7.39
C ALA A 47 -9.48 15.78 -8.77
N TYR A 48 -9.52 14.65 -9.47
CA TYR A 48 -10.20 14.50 -10.75
C TYR A 48 -11.69 14.81 -10.64
N SER A 49 -12.37 14.28 -9.63
CA SER A 49 -13.81 14.52 -9.44
C SER A 49 -14.13 16.01 -9.24
N LYS A 50 -13.32 16.71 -8.45
CA LYS A 50 -13.46 18.18 -8.27
C LYS A 50 -13.22 18.93 -9.57
N TRP A 51 -12.11 18.63 -10.25
CA TRP A 51 -11.77 19.26 -11.53
C TRP A 51 -12.83 19.02 -12.59
N HIS A 52 -13.40 17.81 -12.66
CA HIS A 52 -14.41 17.48 -13.64
C HIS A 52 -15.76 18.16 -13.35
N ALA A 53 -16.08 18.39 -12.07
CA ALA A 53 -17.24 19.21 -11.70
C ALA A 53 -17.08 20.65 -12.22
N THR A 54 -15.92 21.28 -11.99
CA THR A 54 -15.64 22.63 -12.50
C THR A 54 -15.63 22.66 -14.03
N TRP A 55 -15.11 21.62 -14.68
CA TRP A 55 -15.12 21.51 -16.13
C TRP A 55 -16.55 21.49 -16.70
N TRP A 56 -17.49 20.79 -16.03
CA TRP A 56 -18.90 20.79 -16.44
C TRP A 56 -19.55 22.16 -16.29
N GLU A 57 -19.22 22.92 -15.26
CA GLU A 57 -19.70 24.30 -15.07
C GLU A 57 -19.20 25.23 -16.17
N GLU A 58 -17.96 25.02 -16.66
CA GLU A 58 -17.39 25.79 -17.77
C GLU A 58 -18.05 25.46 -19.12
N GLN A 59 -18.50 24.21 -19.32
CA GLN A 59 -19.12 23.77 -20.60
C GLN A 59 -20.39 24.54 -20.95
N VAL A 60 -21.09 25.04 -19.95
CA VAL A 60 -22.27 25.90 -20.12
C VAL A 60 -21.99 27.09 -21.04
N ASN A 61 -20.83 27.72 -20.90
CA ASN A 61 -20.48 28.94 -21.63
C ASN A 61 -19.79 28.65 -22.97
N ALA A 62 -19.42 27.40 -23.24
CA ALA A 62 -18.67 27.01 -24.43
C ALA A 62 -19.53 26.98 -25.72
N HIS A 63 -20.85 26.86 -25.59
CA HIS A 63 -21.76 26.65 -26.73
C HIS A 63 -22.58 27.90 -27.07
N VAL A 64 -21.98 28.78 -27.88
CA VAL A 64 -22.65 29.97 -28.41
C VAL A 64 -23.43 29.62 -29.69
N GLY A 65 -24.70 30.05 -29.78
CA GLY A 65 -25.50 29.97 -31.01
C GLY A 65 -26.54 28.84 -31.08
N LEU A 66 -26.82 28.15 -29.98
CA LEU A 66 -27.90 27.16 -29.90
C LEU A 66 -29.28 27.81 -29.78
N VAL A 67 -30.34 27.09 -30.19
CA VAL A 67 -31.74 27.49 -29.95
C VAL A 67 -32.01 27.55 -28.44
N LEU A 68 -32.85 28.47 -27.98
CA LEU A 68 -33.08 28.75 -26.55
C LEU A 68 -33.42 27.50 -25.74
N ASP A 69 -34.39 26.69 -26.17
CA ASP A 69 -34.79 25.45 -25.49
C ASP A 69 -33.62 24.46 -25.30
N LEU A 70 -32.70 24.42 -26.26
CA LEU A 70 -31.52 23.56 -26.21
C LEU A 70 -30.44 24.14 -25.26
N GLN A 71 -30.34 25.47 -25.17
CA GLN A 71 -29.47 26.13 -24.18
C GLN A 71 -29.95 25.84 -22.75
N GLU A 72 -31.25 25.93 -22.50
CA GLU A 72 -31.83 25.64 -21.19
C GLU A 72 -31.62 24.18 -20.80
N GLY A 73 -31.87 23.23 -21.71
CA GLY A 73 -31.62 21.81 -21.47
C GLY A 73 -30.15 21.50 -21.20
N LEU A 74 -29.24 22.12 -21.96
CA LEU A 74 -27.80 21.98 -21.78
C LEU A 74 -27.34 22.54 -20.43
N TRP A 75 -27.82 23.72 -20.04
CA TRP A 75 -27.56 24.31 -18.73
C TRP A 75 -27.98 23.35 -17.60
N VAL A 76 -29.21 22.85 -17.66
CA VAL A 76 -29.73 21.94 -16.63
C VAL A 76 -28.89 20.65 -16.57
N TYR A 77 -28.53 20.10 -17.72
CA TYR A 77 -27.72 18.87 -17.79
C TYR A 77 -26.31 19.07 -17.22
N THR A 78 -25.60 20.11 -17.66
CA THR A 78 -24.23 20.40 -17.21
C THR A 78 -24.18 20.69 -15.70
N MET A 79 -25.14 21.46 -15.18
CA MET A 79 -25.27 21.71 -13.74
C MET A 79 -25.56 20.43 -12.95
N HIS A 80 -26.42 19.55 -13.49
CA HIS A 80 -26.67 18.24 -12.90
C HIS A 80 -25.40 17.38 -12.87
N GLN A 81 -24.63 17.34 -13.97
CA GLN A 81 -23.36 16.62 -14.01
C GLN A 81 -22.34 17.19 -13.02
N SER A 82 -22.18 18.52 -12.93
CA SER A 82 -21.31 19.13 -11.91
C SER A 82 -21.68 18.65 -10.51
N SER A 83 -22.97 18.70 -10.16
CA SER A 83 -23.47 18.25 -8.85
C SER A 83 -23.15 16.78 -8.57
N ILE A 84 -23.27 15.89 -9.56
CA ILE A 84 -22.88 14.48 -9.43
C ILE A 84 -21.40 14.33 -9.08
N TYR A 85 -20.51 15.02 -9.81
CA TYR A 85 -19.07 14.94 -9.59
C TYR A 85 -18.63 15.57 -8.25
N GLN A 86 -19.31 16.64 -7.82
CA GLN A 86 -19.16 17.16 -6.46
C GLN A 86 -19.60 16.11 -5.42
N GLY A 87 -20.72 15.43 -5.67
CA GLY A 87 -21.19 14.30 -4.87
C GLY A 87 -20.14 13.19 -4.76
N HIS A 88 -19.56 12.75 -5.87
CA HIS A 88 -18.46 11.76 -5.87
C HIS A 88 -17.27 12.22 -5.04
N ALA A 89 -16.80 13.46 -5.23
CA ALA A 89 -15.68 14.00 -4.48
C ALA A 89 -15.95 13.98 -2.95
N THR A 90 -17.15 14.38 -2.52
CA THR A 90 -17.51 14.39 -1.10
C THR A 90 -17.67 12.98 -0.53
N LEU A 91 -18.26 12.05 -1.28
CA LEU A 91 -18.42 10.67 -0.87
C LEU A 91 -17.07 9.99 -0.70
N PHE A 92 -16.19 10.11 -1.68
CA PHE A 92 -14.86 9.52 -1.65
C PHE A 92 -14.00 10.09 -0.51
N GLN A 93 -14.00 11.41 -0.32
CA GLN A 93 -13.31 12.03 0.83
C GLN A 93 -13.79 11.47 2.16
N LYS A 94 -15.11 11.34 2.34
CA LYS A 94 -15.67 10.80 3.59
C LYS A 94 -15.31 9.34 3.79
N GLN A 95 -15.42 8.53 2.74
CA GLN A 95 -15.11 7.11 2.81
C GLN A 95 -13.63 6.88 3.14
N TRP A 96 -12.74 7.66 2.55
CA TRP A 96 -11.29 7.49 2.70
C TRP A 96 -10.72 8.11 3.98
N ALA A 97 -11.34 9.18 4.50
CA ALA A 97 -10.99 9.70 5.83
C ALA A 97 -11.19 8.66 6.95
N ILE A 98 -12.16 7.74 6.82
CA ILE A 98 -12.37 6.65 7.78
C ILE A 98 -11.24 5.62 7.69
N THR A 99 -10.78 5.32 6.47
CA THR A 99 -9.69 4.36 6.22
C THR A 99 -8.36 4.89 6.77
N ASP A 100 -8.05 6.16 6.54
CA ASP A 100 -6.84 6.80 7.07
C ASP A 100 -6.85 6.86 8.61
N ALA A 101 -8.00 7.11 9.23
CA ALA A 101 -8.14 7.09 10.68
C ALA A 101 -7.87 5.69 11.27
N HIS A 102 -8.39 4.63 10.63
CA HIS A 102 -8.07 3.25 11.04
C HIS A 102 -6.60 2.89 10.83
N ALA A 103 -5.98 3.35 9.74
CA ALA A 103 -4.57 3.12 9.47
C ALA A 103 -3.65 3.84 10.48
N ALA A 104 -4.04 5.05 10.92
CA ALA A 104 -3.27 5.84 11.89
C ALA A 104 -3.35 5.29 13.33
N ASP A 105 -4.47 4.66 13.71
CA ASP A 105 -4.65 4.01 15.02
C ASP A 105 -3.87 2.70 15.17
N GLN A 106 -3.39 2.12 14.06
CA GLN A 106 -2.51 0.96 14.10
C GLN A 106 -1.06 1.42 14.37
N PRO A 107 -0.47 1.11 15.55
CA PRO A 107 0.91 1.48 15.82
C PRO A 107 1.84 0.81 14.79
N PRO A 108 2.98 1.43 14.42
CA PRO A 108 3.97 0.75 13.61
C PRO A 108 4.46 -0.45 14.42
N GLU A 109 3.99 -1.64 14.07
CA GLU A 109 4.51 -2.86 14.65
C GLU A 109 6.00 -2.88 14.33
N THR A 110 6.83 -2.54 15.32
CA THR A 110 8.25 -2.91 15.29
C THR A 110 8.24 -4.42 15.35
N PRO A 111 8.57 -5.12 14.25
CA PRO A 111 8.43 -6.55 14.26
C PRO A 111 9.43 -7.12 15.26
N ASP A 112 9.01 -8.09 16.05
CA ASP A 112 9.85 -8.72 17.09
C ASP A 112 11.18 -9.28 16.53
N TRP A 113 11.24 -9.54 15.22
CA TRP A 113 12.45 -9.97 14.51
C TRP A 113 13.55 -8.90 14.40
N VAL A 114 13.27 -7.61 14.59
CA VAL A 114 14.29 -6.55 14.60
C VAL A 114 15.24 -6.68 15.80
N ASN A 115 14.82 -7.38 16.86
CA ASN A 115 15.64 -7.69 18.03
C ASN A 115 16.29 -9.08 18.00
N LEU A 116 16.04 -9.89 16.96
CA LEU A 116 16.72 -11.16 16.77
C LEU A 116 18.04 -10.91 16.02
N ASN A 117 19.01 -10.30 16.69
CA ASN A 117 20.39 -10.36 16.21
C ASN A 117 20.90 -11.80 16.36
N PRO A 118 21.11 -12.57 15.28
CA PRO A 118 21.57 -13.95 15.39
C PRO A 118 23.10 -14.03 15.51
N ARG A 119 23.81 -12.89 15.48
CA ARG A 119 25.27 -12.82 15.49
C ARG A 119 25.85 -12.81 16.91
N SER A 120 25.42 -13.76 17.73
CA SER A 120 26.02 -14.06 19.04
C SER A 120 26.28 -15.56 19.25
N ALA A 121 26.20 -16.38 18.20
CA ALA A 121 26.39 -17.83 18.30
C ALA A 121 27.69 -18.38 17.69
N ASP A 122 28.61 -17.52 17.20
CA ASP A 122 29.92 -17.96 16.71
C ASP A 122 31.04 -17.21 17.45
N ASP A 123 31.37 -17.68 18.64
CA ASP A 123 32.70 -17.49 19.23
C ASP A 123 33.22 -18.85 19.70
N GLU A 124 33.35 -19.78 18.75
CA GLU A 124 34.30 -20.89 18.85
C GLU A 124 35.39 -20.69 17.80
N SER A 125 36.45 -19.96 18.17
CA SER A 125 37.77 -20.22 17.60
C SER A 125 38.55 -21.09 18.58
N SER A 126 38.56 -22.37 18.25
CA SER A 126 39.48 -23.39 18.72
C SER A 126 40.96 -22.96 18.65
N ALA A 127 41.73 -23.53 19.58
CA ALA A 127 43.17 -23.82 19.58
C ALA A 127 44.10 -22.87 20.37
N ASP A 128 44.81 -23.56 21.28
CA ASP A 128 46.14 -23.29 21.85
C ASP A 128 46.24 -22.27 23.00
N ASP A 129 46.36 -22.80 24.23
CA ASP A 129 47.59 -22.58 25.00
C ASP A 129 47.75 -23.59 26.15
N GLU A 130 48.90 -24.26 26.13
CA GLU A 130 49.48 -25.02 27.22
C GLU A 130 49.74 -24.12 28.46
N HIS A 131 49.98 -24.77 29.62
CA HIS A 131 50.75 -24.33 30.79
C HIS A 131 50.08 -23.94 32.14
N TYR A 132 50.57 -24.66 33.17
CA TYR A 132 50.53 -24.50 34.64
C TYR A 132 49.22 -24.88 35.36
N LEU A 133 49.15 -25.86 36.27
CA LEU A 133 50.13 -26.60 37.08
C LEU A 133 49.58 -28.01 37.38
#